data_AF-A0A497JCL9-F1
#
_entry.id   AF-A0A497JCL9-F1
#
_cell.length_a   1.000
_cell.length_b   1.000
_cell.length_c   1.000
_cell.angle_alpha   90.00
_cell.angle_beta   90.00
_cell.angle_gamma   90.00
#
_symmetry.space_group_name_H-M   'P 1'
#
loop_
_entity.id
_entity.type
_entity.pdbx_description
1 polymer ?
#
loop_
_entity_poly.entity_id
_entity_poly.type
_entity_poly.pdbx_seq_one_letter_code
_entity_poly.pdbx_strand_id
1 'polypeptide(L)'
;MEYEKLLEKAYNELPETLKTHERFVIPQIISHIQGKITIVQNLGEIAKLINRNPDMLAKYLIKELGTAGSHDSQHLILKGQFRNYQIQQKFEDFLREYVLCPECGRPDTKIIQEKRVHILKCEACGSWHPLGSIKTKTVSKPDKPKVGDVVTLQVTQTGRKGDGMARMGEYVIFINGAREGQTVKAKITGIQGNTIFAEIVELIK
;
A
#
# COMPACT_ATOMS: atom_id res chain seq x y z
N MET A 1 25.08 -4.32 -46.78
CA MET A 1 25.89 -3.23 -47.33
C MET A 1 25.20 -1.86 -47.37
N GLU A 2 23.99 -1.70 -47.93
CA GLU A 2 23.34 -0.36 -47.95
C GLU A 2 22.68 0.01 -46.61
N TYR A 3 22.03 -0.96 -45.95
CA TYR A 3 21.43 -0.79 -44.63
C TYR A 3 22.46 -0.41 -43.55
N GLU A 4 23.62 -1.08 -43.54
CA GLU A 4 24.68 -0.83 -42.55
C GLU A 4 25.28 0.57 -42.68
N LYS A 5 25.42 1.09 -43.90
CA LYS A 5 25.90 2.46 -44.14
C LYS A 5 24.90 3.52 -43.68
N LEU A 6 23.60 3.29 -43.92
CA LEU A 6 22.54 4.16 -43.42
C LEU A 6 22.47 4.12 -41.89
N LEU A 7 22.68 2.95 -41.30
CA LEU A 7 22.72 2.75 -39.85
C LEU A 7 23.90 3.49 -39.22
N GLU A 8 25.11 3.33 -39.74
CA GLU A 8 26.31 4.04 -39.25
C GLU A 8 26.17 5.55 -39.35
N LYS A 9 25.61 6.06 -40.46
CA LYS A 9 25.33 7.48 -40.62
C LYS A 9 24.36 7.99 -39.55
N ALA A 10 23.28 7.25 -39.29
CA ALA A 10 22.31 7.59 -38.25
C ALA A 10 22.95 7.59 -36.84
N TYR A 11 23.84 6.63 -36.54
CA TYR A 11 24.55 6.58 -35.26
C TYR A 11 25.53 7.74 -35.05
N ASN A 12 26.12 8.24 -36.13
CA ASN A 12 27.05 9.37 -36.09
C ASN A 12 26.35 10.73 -35.98
N GLU A 13 25.10 10.83 -36.43
CA GLU A 13 24.26 12.04 -36.28
C GLU A 13 23.61 12.15 -34.89
N LEU A 14 23.65 11.09 -34.07
CA LEU A 14 23.12 11.13 -32.70
C LEU A 14 24.02 11.98 -31.79
N PRO A 15 23.46 12.95 -31.03
CA PRO A 15 24.23 13.72 -30.06
C PRO A 15 24.84 12.82 -28.98
N GLU A 16 26.05 13.15 -28.54
CA GLU A 16 26.82 12.34 -27.56
C GLU A 16 26.09 12.14 -26.22
N THR A 17 25.17 13.04 -25.87
CA THR A 17 24.30 12.93 -24.69
C THR A 17 23.40 11.69 -24.70
N LEU A 18 23.08 11.12 -25.86
CA LEU A 18 22.33 9.86 -25.99
C LEU A 18 23.22 8.61 -25.87
N LYS A 19 24.54 8.76 -26.02
CA LYS A 19 25.51 7.66 -25.84
C LYS A 19 25.78 7.40 -24.35
N THR A 20 25.66 8.43 -23.52
CA THR A 20 25.86 8.32 -22.08
C THR A 20 24.55 7.95 -21.39
N HIS A 21 24.36 6.67 -21.10
CA HIS A 21 23.33 6.22 -20.17
C HIS A 21 23.70 6.70 -18.76
N GLU A 22 23.35 7.93 -18.39
CA GLU A 22 23.37 8.34 -16.99
C GLU A 22 22.40 7.42 -16.23
N ARG A 23 22.96 6.47 -15.47
CA ARG A 23 22.17 5.59 -14.60
C ARG A 23 21.50 6.49 -13.57
N PHE A 24 20.17 6.55 -13.62
CA PHE A 24 19.38 7.15 -12.55
C PHE A 24 19.68 6.39 -11.25
N VAL A 25 20.34 7.07 -10.31
CA VAL A 25 20.60 6.53 -8.97
C VAL A 25 19.40 6.89 -8.09
N ILE A 26 18.77 5.86 -7.53
CA ILE A 26 17.65 6.04 -6.60
C ILE A 26 18.19 6.74 -5.33
N PRO A 27 17.65 7.92 -4.95
CA PRO A 27 18.08 8.59 -3.74
C PRO A 27 17.65 7.79 -2.52
N GLN A 28 18.47 7.81 -1.47
CA GLN A 28 18.17 7.13 -0.21
C GLN A 28 17.42 8.07 0.74
N ILE A 29 16.39 7.57 1.40
CA ILE A 29 15.69 8.30 2.45
C ILE A 29 16.52 8.30 3.74
N ILE A 30 16.62 9.46 4.38
CA ILE A 30 17.24 9.62 5.69
C ILE A 30 16.13 9.84 6.72
N SER A 31 15.99 8.90 7.66
CA SER A 31 14.95 8.91 8.68
C SER A 31 15.53 8.75 10.08
N HIS A 32 15.05 9.56 11.02
CA HIS A 32 15.41 9.51 12.43
C HIS A 32 14.20 9.17 13.30
N ILE A 33 14.40 8.26 14.25
CA ILE A 33 13.37 7.89 15.22
C ILE A 33 13.58 8.76 16.46
N GLN A 34 12.57 9.56 16.81
CA GLN A 34 12.51 10.34 18.04
C GLN A 34 11.36 9.81 18.89
N GLY A 35 11.67 8.92 19.83
CA GLY A 35 10.66 8.29 20.70
C GLY A 35 9.65 7.47 19.91
N LYS A 36 8.39 7.92 19.87
CA LYS A 36 7.28 7.27 19.13
C LYS A 36 7.01 7.89 17.74
N ILE A 37 7.87 8.81 17.32
CA ILE A 37 7.72 9.58 16.08
C ILE A 37 8.91 9.26 15.18
N THR A 38 8.68 9.13 13.88
CA THR A 38 9.73 9.00 12.87
C THR A 38 9.74 10.24 12.00
N ILE A 39 10.90 10.87 11.85
CA ILE A 39 11.09 12.09 11.05
C ILE A 39 11.95 11.74 9.84
N VAL A 40 11.41 11.97 8.64
CA VAL A 40 12.18 11.93 7.39
C VAL A 40 12.74 13.32 7.12
N GLN A 41 14.06 13.43 7.00
CA GLN A 41 14.74 14.71 6.89
C GLN A 41 14.83 15.22 5.45
N ASN A 42 15.00 14.34 4.48
CA ASN A 42 15.38 14.70 3.11
C ASN A 42 14.21 14.65 2.11
N LEU A 43 12.98 14.88 2.56
CA LEU A 43 11.80 14.80 1.69
C LEU A 43 11.86 15.84 0.57
N GLY A 44 12.22 17.08 0.91
CA GLY A 44 12.28 18.18 -0.06
C GLY A 44 13.38 18.03 -1.11
N GLU A 45 14.55 17.51 -0.71
CA GLU A 45 15.66 17.24 -1.62
C GLU A 45 15.32 16.12 -2.61
N ILE A 46 14.74 15.04 -2.09
CA ILE A 46 14.28 13.91 -2.92
C ILE A 46 13.21 14.39 -3.90
N ALA A 47 12.23 15.16 -3.43
CA ALA A 47 11.15 15.67 -4.28
C ALA A 47 11.67 16.55 -5.43
N LYS A 48 12.69 17.38 -5.16
CA LYS A 48 13.38 18.17 -6.20
C LYS A 48 14.11 17.29 -7.20
N LEU A 49 14.84 16.27 -6.73
CA LEU A 49 15.59 15.35 -7.61
C LEU A 49 14.68 14.59 -8.57
N ILE A 50 13.52 14.13 -8.10
CA ILE A 50 12.54 13.40 -8.92
C ILE A 50 11.56 14.31 -9.67
N ASN A 51 11.73 15.64 -9.55
CA ASN A 51 10.86 16.65 -10.13
C ASN A 51 9.37 16.42 -9.80
N ARG A 52 9.06 16.24 -8.51
CA ARG A 52 7.69 16.06 -7.99
C ARG A 52 7.39 16.97 -6.82
N ASN A 53 6.09 17.21 -6.59
CA ASN A 53 5.64 17.94 -5.40
C ASN A 53 5.89 17.08 -4.14
N PRO A 54 6.60 17.60 -3.10
CA PRO A 54 6.77 16.90 -1.82
C PRO A 54 5.45 16.48 -1.17
N ASP A 55 4.36 17.22 -1.36
CA ASP A 55 3.04 16.88 -0.82
C ASP A 55 2.54 15.51 -1.31
N MET A 56 2.82 15.19 -2.58
CA MET A 56 2.38 13.94 -3.19
C MET A 56 3.12 12.76 -2.58
N LEU A 57 4.44 12.90 -2.42
CA LEU A 57 5.30 11.89 -1.80
C LEU A 57 4.90 11.67 -0.33
N ALA A 58 4.67 12.75 0.43
CA ALA A 58 4.21 12.67 1.81
C ALA A 58 2.86 11.93 1.93
N LYS A 59 1.86 12.31 1.12
CA LYS A 59 0.54 11.67 1.12
C LYS A 59 0.63 10.18 0.79
N TYR A 60 1.50 9.80 -0.14
CA TYR A 60 1.74 8.40 -0.49
C TYR A 60 2.34 7.62 0.69
N LEU A 61 3.40 8.14 1.32
CA LEU A 61 4.07 7.48 2.44
C LEU A 61 3.15 7.32 3.65
N ILE A 62 2.38 8.35 4.02
CA ILE A 62 1.39 8.32 5.11
C ILE A 62 0.37 7.20 4.87
N LYS A 63 -0.11 7.08 3.63
CA LYS A 63 -1.08 6.07 3.23
C LYS A 63 -0.50 4.66 3.22
N GLU A 64 0.67 4.46 2.64
CA GLU A 64 1.30 3.13 2.54
C GLU A 64 1.80 2.60 3.89
N LEU A 65 2.21 3.49 4.79
CA LEU A 65 2.60 3.12 6.16
C LEU A 65 1.41 3.03 7.11
N GLY A 66 0.19 3.35 6.65
CA GLY A 66 -1.04 3.25 7.43
C GLY A 66 -1.02 4.09 8.71
N THR A 67 -0.37 5.24 8.69
CA THR A 67 -0.10 6.06 9.87
C THR A 67 -0.60 7.48 9.67
N ALA A 68 -0.98 8.16 10.76
CA ALA A 68 -1.20 9.60 10.73
C ALA A 68 0.16 10.32 10.71
N GLY A 69 0.34 11.22 9.75
CA GLY A 69 1.54 12.04 9.63
C GLY A 69 1.20 13.48 9.28
N SER A 70 2.15 14.36 9.58
CA SER A 70 2.15 15.74 9.10
C SER A 70 3.44 15.93 8.33
N HIS A 71 3.34 16.59 7.19
CA HIS A 71 4.51 16.93 6.40
C HIS A 71 4.69 18.45 6.38
N ASP A 72 5.94 18.83 6.36
CA ASP A 72 6.41 20.13 5.95
C ASP A 72 7.04 19.99 4.54
N SER A 73 7.40 21.10 3.94
CA SER A 73 8.08 21.18 2.64
C SER A 73 9.44 20.47 2.61
N GLN A 74 10.14 20.38 3.75
CA GLN A 74 11.43 19.67 3.86
C GLN A 74 11.35 18.36 4.63
N HIS A 75 10.53 18.29 5.68
CA HIS A 75 10.50 17.18 6.62
C HIS A 75 9.15 16.46 6.62
N LEU A 76 9.13 15.14 6.79
CA LEU A 76 7.89 14.38 7.02
C LEU A 76 7.91 13.76 8.43
N ILE A 77 6.87 14.05 9.21
CA ILE A 77 6.68 13.56 10.58
C ILE A 77 5.61 12.47 10.59
N LEU A 78 6.00 11.25 10.94
CA LEU A 78 5.13 10.08 11.03
C LEU A 78 4.90 9.69 12.49
N LYS A 79 3.65 9.48 12.88
CA LYS A 79 3.31 8.97 14.23
C LYS A 79 3.49 7.45 14.28
N GLY A 80 4.71 7.01 14.51
CA GLY A 80 5.06 5.60 14.67
C GLY A 80 6.57 5.41 14.66
N GLN A 81 7.02 4.20 14.99
CA GLN A 81 8.43 3.80 14.88
C GLN A 81 8.60 3.01 13.59
N PHE A 82 9.20 3.64 12.58
CA PHE A 82 9.49 3.01 11.29
C PHE A 82 10.99 2.90 11.09
N ARG A 83 11.44 1.70 10.72
CA ARG A 83 12.84 1.51 10.33
C ARG A 83 13.06 2.11 8.96
N ASN A 84 14.26 2.65 8.73
CA ASN A 84 14.62 3.28 7.47
C ASN A 84 14.35 2.38 6.25
N TYR A 85 14.68 1.09 6.36
CA TYR A 85 14.41 0.08 5.31
C TYR A 85 12.95 0.03 4.87
N GLN A 86 11.99 0.09 5.81
CA GLN A 86 10.57 0.03 5.48
C GLN A 86 10.13 1.26 4.68
N ILE A 87 10.65 2.44 5.04
CA ILE A 87 10.35 3.69 4.35
C ILE A 87 11.00 3.68 2.96
N GLN A 88 12.24 3.20 2.86
CA GLN A 88 12.96 3.06 1.59
C GLN A 88 12.23 2.14 0.61
N GLN A 89 11.75 0.98 1.05
CA GLN A 89 10.96 0.07 0.19
C GLN A 89 9.70 0.76 -0.35
N LYS A 90 8.96 1.45 0.51
CA LYS A 90 7.76 2.20 0.08
C LYS A 90 8.10 3.33 -0.87
N PHE A 91 9.26 3.96 -0.71
CA PHE A 91 9.73 4.96 -1.65
C PHE A 91 10.12 4.39 -3.01
N GLU A 92 10.77 3.22 -3.04
CA GLU A 92 11.06 2.53 -4.31
C GLU A 92 9.78 2.12 -5.05
N ASP A 93 8.75 1.70 -4.32
CA ASP A 93 7.43 1.44 -4.89
C ASP A 93 6.79 2.72 -5.46
N PHE A 94 6.92 3.85 -4.75
CA PHE A 94 6.48 5.15 -5.25
C PHE A 94 7.17 5.54 -6.56
N LEU A 95 8.50 5.36 -6.64
CA LEU A 95 9.26 5.67 -7.85
C LEU A 95 8.78 4.84 -9.04
N ARG A 96 8.56 3.53 -8.84
CA ARG A 96 8.10 2.62 -9.89
C ARG A 96 6.70 2.97 -10.41
N GLU A 97 5.81 3.47 -9.56
CA GLU A 97 4.42 3.75 -9.93
C GLU A 97 4.20 5.19 -10.44
N TYR A 98 4.90 6.18 -9.89
CA TYR A 98 4.59 7.62 -10.11
C TYR A 98 5.71 8.45 -10.77
N VAL A 99 6.91 7.88 -10.94
CA VAL A 99 8.08 8.61 -11.48
C VAL A 99 8.64 7.90 -12.71
N LEU A 100 8.86 6.59 -12.64
CA LEU A 100 9.44 5.83 -13.73
C LEU A 100 8.40 5.58 -14.82
N CYS A 101 8.79 5.86 -16.06
CA CYS A 101 8.00 5.44 -17.21
C CYS A 101 8.05 3.89 -17.33
N PRO A 102 6.91 3.19 -17.47
CA PRO A 102 6.88 1.74 -17.59
C PRO A 102 7.45 1.23 -18.93
N GLU A 103 7.57 2.10 -19.95
CA GLU A 103 8.13 1.72 -21.25
C GLU A 103 9.65 1.94 -21.32
N CYS A 104 10.13 3.13 -20.95
CA CYS A 104 11.54 3.50 -21.13
C CYS A 104 12.37 3.49 -19.83
N GLY A 105 11.76 3.31 -18.67
CA GLY A 105 12.45 3.28 -17.37
C GLY A 105 13.12 4.60 -16.96
N ARG A 106 12.84 5.71 -17.66
CA ARG A 106 13.37 7.04 -17.32
C ARG A 106 12.48 7.74 -16.28
N PRO A 107 13.07 8.56 -15.39
CA PRO A 107 12.34 9.37 -14.42
C PRO A 107 11.72 10.65 -15.03
N ASP A 108 12.03 10.95 -16.30
CA ASP A 108 11.57 12.14 -17.03
C ASP A 108 10.09 12.03 -17.41
N THR A 109 9.23 12.19 -16.42
CA THR A 109 7.78 12.10 -16.57
C THR A 109 7.08 13.27 -15.89
N LYS A 110 5.88 13.61 -16.32
CA LYS A 110 5.00 14.62 -15.72
C LYS A 110 3.63 14.04 -15.43
N ILE A 111 3.03 14.44 -14.31
CA ILE A 111 1.67 14.04 -13.96
C ILE A 111 0.72 15.15 -14.38
N ILE A 112 -0.17 14.84 -15.31
CA ILE A 112 -1.21 15.74 -15.81
C ILE A 112 -2.55 15.25 -15.27
N GLN A 113 -3.39 16.17 -14.83
CA GLN A 113 -4.77 15.83 -14.44
C GLN A 113 -5.70 16.13 -15.61
N GLU A 114 -6.33 15.09 -16.16
CA GLU A 114 -7.32 15.23 -17.21
C GLU A 114 -8.67 14.73 -16.70
N LYS A 115 -9.64 15.65 -16.60
CA LYS A 115 -10.97 15.41 -16.01
C LYS A 115 -10.88 14.88 -14.56
N ARG A 116 -10.97 13.56 -14.39
CA ARG A 116 -10.97 12.84 -13.10
C ARG A 116 -9.83 11.82 -12.99
N VAL A 117 -8.95 11.74 -13.99
CA VAL A 117 -7.88 10.76 -14.05
C VAL A 117 -6.54 11.49 -14.05
N HIS A 118 -5.60 11.01 -13.24
CA HIS A 118 -4.21 11.45 -13.32
C HIS A 118 -3.50 10.62 -14.38
N ILE A 119 -2.77 11.27 -15.27
CA ILE A 119 -2.06 10.65 -16.38
C ILE A 119 -0.57 10.95 -16.20
N LEU A 120 0.25 9.90 -16.24
CA LEU A 120 1.69 10.01 -16.33
C LEU A 120 2.09 10.14 -17.80
N LYS A 121 2.62 11.31 -18.18
CA LYS A 121 3.13 11.60 -19.52
C LYS A 121 4.65 11.60 -19.49
N CYS A 122 5.30 10.76 -20.29
CA CYS A 122 6.75 10.75 -20.39
C CYS A 122 7.25 11.82 -21.38
N GLU A 123 8.28 12.58 -21.01
CA GLU A 123 8.89 13.59 -21.90
C GLU A 123 9.94 12.97 -22.84
N ALA A 124 10.54 11.83 -22.44
CA ALA A 124 11.57 11.15 -23.22
C ALA A 124 11.00 10.27 -24.35
N CYS A 125 9.98 9.44 -24.08
CA CYS A 125 9.37 8.55 -25.09
C CYS A 125 7.99 9.02 -25.57
N GLY A 126 7.38 10.01 -24.92
CA GLY A 126 6.06 10.52 -25.29
C GLY A 126 4.89 9.61 -24.91
N SER A 127 5.09 8.57 -24.11
CA SER A 127 4.04 7.63 -23.68
C SER A 127 3.09 8.23 -22.64
N TRP A 128 1.85 7.70 -22.62
CA TRP A 128 0.76 8.19 -21.77
C TRP A 128 0.21 7.00 -21.00
N HIS A 129 0.35 7.02 -19.68
CA HIS A 129 -0.16 5.97 -18.81
C HIS A 129 -1.16 6.55 -17.81
N PRO A 130 -2.42 6.06 -17.79
CA PRO A 130 -3.36 6.46 -16.75
C PRO A 130 -2.87 5.92 -15.41
N LEU A 131 -2.68 6.80 -14.44
CA LEU A 131 -2.41 6.41 -13.06
C LEU A 131 -3.74 6.01 -12.42
N GLY A 132 -3.73 4.86 -11.76
CA GLY A 132 -4.82 4.50 -10.87
C GLY A 132 -4.97 5.59 -9.81
N SER A 133 -6.22 5.97 -9.52
CA SER A 133 -6.49 6.80 -8.35
C SER A 133 -5.83 6.13 -7.14
N ILE A 134 -5.14 6.92 -6.32
CA ILE A 134 -4.51 6.49 -5.06
C ILE A 134 -5.55 5.64 -4.34
N LYS A 135 -5.43 4.30 -4.42
CA LYS A 135 -6.43 3.38 -3.87
C LYS A 135 -6.42 3.53 -2.37
N THR A 136 -7.20 4.44 -1.80
CA THR A 136 -7.44 4.47 -0.37
C THR A 136 -7.93 3.09 -0.02
N LYS A 137 -7.03 2.25 0.49
CA LYS A 137 -7.42 1.07 1.25
C LYS A 137 -8.07 1.66 2.49
N THR A 138 -9.34 2.03 2.37
CA THR A 138 -10.23 2.03 3.52
C THR A 138 -10.09 0.63 4.08
N VAL A 139 -9.28 0.51 5.14
CA VAL A 139 -9.36 -0.63 6.04
C VAL A 139 -10.82 -0.63 6.44
N SER A 140 -11.60 -1.53 5.83
CA SER A 140 -12.98 -1.74 6.22
C SER A 140 -12.89 -2.08 7.70
N LYS A 141 -13.37 -1.15 8.52
CA LYS A 141 -13.73 -1.40 9.91
C LYS A 141 -14.47 -2.75 9.89
N PRO A 142 -14.09 -3.76 10.71
CA PRO A 142 -14.67 -5.09 10.58
C PRO A 142 -16.19 -4.94 10.54
N ASP A 143 -16.76 -5.28 9.38
CA ASP A 143 -18.18 -5.07 9.13
C ASP A 143 -18.94 -5.77 10.25
N LYS A 144 -19.95 -5.09 10.80
CA LYS A 144 -20.81 -5.70 11.81
C LYS A 144 -21.27 -7.05 11.25
N PRO A 145 -21.09 -8.15 12.00
CA PRO A 145 -21.48 -9.47 11.51
C PRO A 145 -22.95 -9.41 11.08
N LYS A 146 -23.28 -9.98 9.92
CA LYS A 146 -24.66 -10.08 9.45
C LYS A 146 -25.17 -11.49 9.73
N VAL A 147 -26.48 -11.59 9.96
CA VAL A 147 -27.14 -12.88 10.13
C VAL A 147 -26.98 -13.67 8.83
N GLY A 148 -26.42 -14.88 8.92
CA GLY A 148 -26.11 -15.74 7.78
C GLY A 148 -24.62 -15.91 7.46
N ASP A 149 -23.73 -15.08 8.02
CA ASP A 149 -22.29 -15.19 7.81
C ASP A 149 -21.72 -16.46 8.48
N VAL A 150 -20.78 -17.12 7.79
CA VAL A 150 -20.04 -18.28 8.32
C VAL A 150 -18.69 -17.81 8.81
N VAL A 151 -18.43 -18.00 10.10
CA VAL A 151 -17.20 -17.53 10.76
C VAL A 151 -16.46 -18.71 11.36
N THR A 152 -15.15 -18.78 11.13
CA THR A 152 -14.24 -19.74 11.78
C THR A 152 -13.85 -19.20 13.15
N LEU A 153 -14.22 -19.92 14.20
CA LEU A 153 -14.02 -19.50 15.58
C LEU A 153 -13.44 -20.63 16.40
N GLN A 154 -12.53 -20.31 17.31
CA GLN A 154 -12.02 -21.25 18.31
C GLN A 154 -12.83 -21.11 19.60
N VAL A 155 -13.32 -22.23 20.12
CA VAL A 155 -14.10 -22.26 21.35
C VAL A 155 -13.17 -22.08 22.54
N THR A 156 -13.40 -21.01 23.30
CA THR A 156 -12.57 -20.65 24.46
C THR A 156 -13.05 -21.27 25.76
N GLN A 157 -14.37 -21.40 25.95
CA GLN A 157 -14.99 -21.91 27.19
C GLN A 157 -16.33 -22.59 26.88
N THR A 158 -16.74 -23.54 27.71
CA THR A 158 -18.05 -24.21 27.64
C THR A 158 -18.95 -23.73 28.77
N GLY A 159 -20.19 -23.34 28.46
CA GLY A 159 -21.19 -22.90 29.45
C GLY A 159 -21.85 -24.07 30.22
N ARG A 160 -22.57 -23.75 31.30
CA ARG A 160 -23.29 -24.74 32.15
C ARG A 160 -24.35 -25.59 31.41
N LYS A 161 -24.80 -25.14 30.23
CA LYS A 161 -25.78 -25.82 29.37
C LYS A 161 -25.14 -26.65 28.23
N GLY A 162 -23.81 -26.71 28.15
CA GLY A 162 -23.11 -27.42 27.07
C GLY A 162 -22.87 -26.60 25.79
N ASP A 163 -23.17 -25.30 25.82
CA ASP A 163 -22.91 -24.39 24.70
C ASP A 163 -21.45 -23.92 24.71
N GLY A 164 -20.78 -23.93 23.55
CA GLY A 164 -19.41 -23.42 23.40
C GLY A 164 -19.40 -21.90 23.18
N MET A 165 -18.52 -21.18 23.86
CA MET A 165 -18.36 -19.72 23.75
C MET A 165 -17.07 -19.35 23.03
N ALA A 166 -17.20 -18.53 21.97
CA ALA A 166 -16.08 -17.90 21.27
C ALA A 166 -16.20 -16.37 21.35
N ARG A 167 -15.08 -15.67 21.49
CA ARG A 167 -15.04 -14.20 21.48
C ARG A 167 -14.47 -13.71 20.16
N MET A 168 -15.21 -12.85 19.47
CA MET A 168 -14.73 -12.16 18.27
C MET A 168 -14.90 -10.66 18.41
N GLY A 169 -13.80 -9.97 18.76
CA GLY A 169 -13.83 -8.54 19.09
C GLY A 169 -14.65 -8.27 20.36
N GLU A 170 -15.68 -7.43 20.24
CA GLU A 170 -16.62 -7.14 21.33
C GLU A 170 -17.76 -8.15 21.43
N TYR A 171 -17.97 -9.00 20.42
CA TYR A 171 -19.10 -9.93 20.36
C TYR A 171 -18.80 -11.28 21.02
N VAL A 172 -19.76 -11.77 21.82
CA VAL A 172 -19.74 -13.12 22.41
C VAL A 172 -20.59 -14.04 21.55
N ILE A 173 -19.97 -15.07 20.98
CA ILE A 173 -20.61 -16.00 20.05
C ILE A 173 -20.86 -17.32 20.78
N PHE A 174 -22.12 -17.70 20.92
CA PHE A 174 -22.57 -18.98 21.44
C PHE A 174 -22.78 -19.96 20.31
N ILE A 175 -22.02 -21.05 20.33
CA ILE A 175 -22.05 -22.09 19.34
C ILE A 175 -22.64 -23.34 19.99
N ASN A 176 -23.82 -23.74 19.51
CA ASN A 176 -24.50 -24.92 20.02
C ASN A 176 -23.70 -26.19 19.66
N GLY A 177 -23.37 -27.02 20.65
CA GLY A 177 -22.69 -28.30 20.47
C GLY A 177 -21.16 -28.25 20.33
N ALA A 178 -20.51 -27.10 20.53
CA ALA A 178 -19.06 -26.95 20.40
C ALA A 178 -18.34 -27.19 21.74
N ARG A 179 -17.28 -28.00 21.74
CA ARG A 179 -16.47 -28.30 22.94
C ARG A 179 -15.25 -27.38 23.03
N GLU A 180 -14.76 -27.14 24.25
CA GLU A 180 -13.52 -26.41 24.52
C GLU A 180 -12.34 -26.88 23.66
N GLY A 181 -11.63 -25.92 23.06
CA GLY A 181 -10.44 -26.17 22.26
C GLY A 181 -10.68 -26.53 20.78
N GLN A 182 -11.94 -26.70 20.35
CA GLN A 182 -12.26 -26.99 18.95
C GLN A 182 -12.29 -25.71 18.09
N THR A 183 -11.83 -25.84 16.84
CA THR A 183 -12.02 -24.81 15.80
C THR A 183 -13.21 -25.21 14.95
N VAL A 184 -14.25 -24.38 14.94
CA VAL A 184 -15.51 -24.67 14.25
C VAL A 184 -15.82 -23.57 13.25
N LYS A 185 -16.36 -23.97 12.09
CA LYS A 185 -17.08 -23.06 11.20
C LYS A 185 -18.51 -23.00 11.69
N ALA A 186 -18.88 -21.86 12.25
CA ALA A 186 -20.23 -21.64 12.76
C ALA A 186 -20.95 -20.62 11.87
N LYS A 187 -22.19 -20.92 11.50
CA LYS A 187 -23.07 -20.00 10.78
C LYS A 187 -23.89 -19.20 11.78
N ILE A 188 -23.85 -17.88 11.66
CA ILE A 188 -24.60 -16.98 12.55
C ILE A 188 -26.09 -17.08 12.23
N THR A 189 -26.88 -17.54 13.20
CA THR A 189 -28.35 -17.66 13.10
C THR A 189 -29.07 -16.43 13.65
N GLY A 190 -28.46 -15.71 14.59
CA GLY A 190 -29.06 -14.51 15.15
C GLY A 190 -28.07 -13.64 15.92
N ILE A 191 -28.35 -12.34 15.98
CA ILE A 191 -27.54 -11.36 16.70
C ILE A 191 -28.47 -10.59 17.64
N GLN A 192 -28.18 -10.63 18.94
CA GLN A 192 -28.88 -9.88 19.98
C GLN A 192 -27.88 -9.00 20.74
N GLY A 193 -27.83 -7.71 20.37
CA GLY A 193 -26.92 -6.76 20.96
C GLY A 193 -25.46 -7.16 20.73
N ASN A 194 -24.78 -7.57 21.80
CA ASN A 194 -23.38 -8.01 21.79
C ASN A 194 -23.21 -9.54 21.80
N THR A 195 -24.32 -10.28 21.76
CA THR A 195 -24.36 -11.74 21.77
C THR A 195 -24.79 -12.26 20.41
N ILE A 196 -24.07 -13.24 19.88
CA ILE A 196 -24.33 -13.87 18.58
C ILE A 196 -24.62 -15.35 18.82
N PHE A 197 -25.69 -15.87 18.25
CA PHE A 197 -25.99 -17.30 18.23
C PHE A 197 -25.52 -17.87 16.89
N ALA A 198 -24.81 -18.98 16.95
CA ALA A 198 -24.29 -19.65 15.77
C ALA A 198 -24.44 -21.16 15.89
N GLU A 199 -24.63 -21.82 14.75
CA GLU A 199 -24.73 -23.28 14.64
C GLU A 199 -23.52 -23.82 13.88
N ILE A 200 -23.01 -24.98 14.29
CA ILE A 200 -21.85 -25.60 13.66
C ILE A 200 -22.25 -26.13 12.27
N VAL A 201 -21.52 -25.70 11.24
CA VAL A 201 -21.63 -26.25 9.88
C VAL A 201 -20.57 -27.33 9.66
N GLU A 202 -19.34 -27.07 10.08
CA GLU A 202 -18.21 -28.00 9.96
C GLU A 202 -17.27 -27.92 11.16
N LEU A 203 -16.79 -29.09 11.61
CA LEU A 203 -15.73 -29.22 12.60
C LEU A 203 -14.38 -29.31 11.87
N ILE A 204 -13.49 -28.36 12.14
CA ILE A 204 -12.10 -28.43 11.68
C ILE A 204 -11.32 -29.08 12.84
N LYS A 205 -10.94 -30.35 12.64
CA LYS A 205 -10.13 -31.12 13.60
C LYS A 205 -8.73 -30.56 13.74
#